data_AF-A0A218NZQ7-F1
#
_entry.id   AF-A0A218NZQ7-F1
#
_cell.length_a   1.000
_cell.length_b   1.000
_cell.length_c   1.000
_cell.angle_alpha   90.00
_cell.angle_beta   90.00
_cell.angle_gamma   90.00
#
_symmetry.space_group_name_H-M   'P 1'
#
loop_
_entity.id
_entity.type
_entity.pdbx_description
1 polymer ?
#
loop_
_entity_poly.entity_id
_entity_poly.type
_entity_poly.pdbx_seq_one_letter_code
_entity_poly.pdbx_strand_id
1 'polypeptide(L)'
;MRVVFKGLALIALLLAIVLPLASSNPDGLEATMEKVGLEENPLYHAPLNYGSTWGQGVLMGLLGITLAFGVSYGLARLFRGA
;
A
#
# COMPACT_ATOMS: atom_id res chain seq x y z
N MET A 1 26.01 6.55 4.76
CA MET A 1 25.35 6.94 3.49
C MET A 1 25.76 6.09 2.28
N ARG A 2 27.05 5.95 1.93
CA ARG A 2 27.47 5.16 0.74
C ARG A 2 26.96 3.70 0.73
N VAL A 3 26.94 3.02 1.87
CA VAL A 3 26.42 1.65 2.00
C VAL A 3 24.91 1.58 1.73
N VAL A 4 24.15 2.55 2.24
CA VAL A 4 22.69 2.64 2.01
C VAL A 4 22.38 2.83 0.53
N PHE A 5 23.11 3.73 -0.16
CA PHE A 5 22.95 3.93 -1.60
C PHE A 5 23.27 2.67 -2.41
N LYS A 6 24.35 1.95 -2.05
CA LYS A 6 24.69 0.66 -2.70
C LYS A 6 23.59 -0.39 -2.48
N GLY A 7 23.04 -0.46 -1.27
CA GLY A 7 21.92 -1.35 -0.95
C GLY A 7 20.66 -1.03 -1.77
N LEU A 8 20.27 0.25 -1.82
CA LEU A 8 19.12 0.69 -2.63
C LEU A 8 19.33 0.42 -4.12
N ALA A 9 20.53 0.66 -4.65
CA ALA A 9 20.86 0.36 -6.04
C ALA A 9 20.78 -1.16 -6.34
N LEU A 10 21.25 -2.00 -5.41
CA LEU A 10 21.14 -3.45 -5.55
C LEU A 10 19.67 -3.90 -5.54
N ILE A 11 18.85 -3.37 -4.63
CA ILE A 11 17.42 -3.67 -4.57
C ILE A 11 16.73 -3.26 -5.88
N ALA A 12 17.00 -2.05 -6.38
CA ALA A 12 16.45 -1.56 -7.64
C ALA A 12 16.83 -2.46 -8.83
N LEU A 13 18.09 -2.91 -8.88
CA LEU A 13 18.57 -3.84 -9.90
C LEU A 13 17.82 -5.19 -9.84
N LEU A 14 17.67 -5.76 -8.64
CA LEU A 14 16.95 -7.01 -8.46
C LEU A 14 15.47 -6.88 -8.85
N LEU A 15 14.82 -5.79 -8.44
CA LEU A 15 13.44 -5.50 -8.83
C LEU A 15 13.29 -5.36 -10.35
N ALA A 16 14.22 -4.68 -11.03
CA ALA A 16 14.19 -4.55 -12.48
C ALA A 16 14.24 -5.90 -13.21
N ILE A 17 14.95 -6.89 -12.64
CA ILE A 17 15.04 -8.25 -13.20
C ILE A 17 13.76 -9.05 -12.92
N VAL A 18 13.16 -8.89 -11.74
CA VAL A 18 12.01 -9.69 -11.29
C VAL A 18 10.67 -9.11 -11.75
N LEU A 19 10.54 -7.80 -11.92
CA LEU A 19 9.30 -7.14 -12.34
C LEU A 19 8.73 -7.68 -13.67
N PRO A 20 9.54 -8.00 -14.70
CA PRO A 20 9.03 -8.65 -15.91
C PRO A 20 8.41 -10.04 -15.69
N LEU A 21 8.74 -10.71 -14.58
CA LEU A 21 8.18 -12.00 -14.19
C LEU A 21 6.93 -11.85 -13.31
N ALA A 22 6.52 -10.62 -12.99
CA ALA A 22 5.31 -10.37 -12.22
C ALA A 22 4.06 -10.76 -13.04
N SER A 23 3.02 -11.19 -12.33
CA SER A 23 1.73 -11.51 -12.92
C SER A 23 1.18 -10.33 -13.71
N SER A 24 0.69 -10.58 -14.94
CA SER A 24 -0.07 -9.60 -15.72
C SER A 24 -1.44 -9.28 -15.10
N ASN A 25 -1.86 -10.09 -14.12
CA ASN A 25 -3.02 -9.84 -13.27
C ASN A 25 -2.51 -9.39 -11.89
N PRO A 26 -2.31 -8.08 -11.67
CA PRO A 26 -1.80 -7.57 -10.40
C PRO A 26 -2.79 -7.83 -9.26
N ASP A 27 -4.09 -7.90 -9.57
CA ASP A 27 -5.13 -8.40 -8.69
C ASP A 27 -5.56 -9.81 -9.14
N GLY A 28 -5.12 -10.81 -8.38
CA GLY A 28 -5.45 -12.20 -8.67
C GLY A 28 -6.88 -12.57 -8.32
N LEU A 29 -7.52 -11.84 -7.40
CA LEU A 29 -8.92 -12.07 -7.02
C LEU A 29 -9.83 -11.57 -8.14
N GLU A 30 -9.64 -10.32 -8.56
CA GLU A 30 -10.42 -9.69 -9.63
C GLU A 30 -10.32 -10.50 -10.92
N ALA A 31 -9.10 -10.88 -11.33
CA ALA A 31 -8.89 -11.72 -12.52
C ALA A 31 -9.48 -13.13 -12.40
N THR A 32 -9.63 -13.67 -11.19
CA THR A 32 -10.31 -14.95 -10.98
C THR A 32 -11.81 -14.79 -11.10
N MET A 33 -12.37 -13.74 -10.50
CA MET A 33 -13.79 -13.43 -10.56
C MET A 33 -14.27 -13.18 -12.00
N GLU A 34 -13.50 -12.43 -12.78
CA GLU A 34 -13.77 -12.21 -14.21
C GLU A 34 -13.86 -13.53 -14.98
N LYS A 35 -12.93 -14.47 -14.75
CA LYS A 35 -12.91 -15.78 -15.41
C LYS A 35 -14.14 -16.64 -15.11
N VAL A 36 -14.72 -16.49 -13.92
CA VAL A 36 -15.90 -17.26 -13.50
C VAL A 36 -17.21 -16.46 -13.63
N GLY A 37 -17.16 -15.25 -14.21
CA GLY A 37 -18.32 -14.39 -14.41
C GLY A 37 -18.93 -13.84 -13.13
N LEU A 38 -18.10 -13.64 -12.09
CA LEU A 38 -18.51 -13.02 -10.83
C LEU A 38 -18.14 -11.53 -10.82
N GLU A 39 -19.02 -10.70 -10.29
CA GLU A 39 -18.78 -9.28 -10.05
C GLU A 39 -18.54 -9.02 -8.57
N GLU A 40 -17.63 -8.08 -8.25
CA GLU A 40 -17.47 -7.59 -6.88
C GLU A 40 -18.67 -6.74 -6.48
N ASN A 41 -19.45 -7.24 -5.52
CA ASN A 41 -20.48 -6.48 -4.84
C ASN A 41 -20.14 -6.40 -3.35
N PRO A 42 -19.22 -5.50 -2.94
CA PRO A 42 -18.86 -5.34 -1.54
C PRO A 42 -20.08 -4.86 -0.75
N LEU A 43 -20.40 -5.56 0.34
CA LEU A 43 -21.48 -5.18 1.25
C LEU A 43 -21.17 -3.89 2.02
N TYR A 44 -19.88 -3.51 2.10
CA TYR A 44 -19.40 -2.34 2.80
C TYR A 44 -18.26 -1.70 2.02
N HIS A 45 -18.36 -0.39 1.83
CA HIS A 45 -17.27 0.43 1.31
C HIS A 45 -16.59 1.14 2.48
N ALA A 46 -15.26 1.06 2.53
CA ALA A 46 -14.49 1.85 3.49
C ALA A 46 -14.79 3.35 3.30
N PRO A 47 -14.86 4.14 4.39
CA PRO A 47 -15.17 5.56 4.31
C PRO A 47 -14.05 6.38 3.63
N LEU A 48 -12.86 5.80 3.51
CA LEU A 48 -11.71 6.40 2.85
C LEU A 48 -11.38 5.60 1.60
N ASN A 49 -11.31 6.29 0.47
CA ASN A 49 -10.91 5.73 -0.82
C ASN A 49 -9.48 6.18 -1.15
N TYR A 50 -8.60 5.24 -1.49
CA TYR A 50 -7.20 5.51 -1.84
C TYR A 50 -7.03 6.23 -3.19
N GLY A 51 -8.12 6.38 -3.95
CA GLY A 51 -8.16 6.97 -5.27
C GLY A 51 -7.74 6.01 -6.37
N SER A 52 -7.98 6.41 -7.62
CA SER A 52 -7.64 5.64 -8.82
C SER A 52 -6.36 6.13 -9.50
N THR A 53 -5.80 7.25 -9.05
CA THR A 53 -4.57 7.82 -9.61
C THR A 53 -3.41 7.68 -8.65
N TRP A 54 -2.19 7.61 -9.19
CA TRP A 54 -0.96 7.54 -8.39
C TRP A 54 -0.88 8.68 -7.36
N GLY A 55 -1.21 9.91 -7.78
CA GLY A 55 -1.18 11.09 -6.89
C GLY A 55 -2.15 11.00 -5.73
N GLN A 56 -3.38 10.51 -5.97
CA GLN A 56 -4.34 10.25 -4.89
C GLN A 56 -3.84 9.16 -3.95
N GLY A 57 -3.27 8.08 -4.48
CA GLY A 57 -2.69 7.00 -3.69
C GLY A 57 -1.58 7.49 -2.75
N VAL A 58 -0.67 8.33 -3.25
CA VAL A 58 0.39 8.94 -2.43
C VAL A 58 -0.19 9.82 -1.32
N LEU A 59 -1.15 10.69 -1.65
CA LEU A 59 -1.79 11.58 -0.66
C LEU A 59 -2.51 10.78 0.43
N MET A 60 -3.24 9.73 0.05
CA MET A 60 -3.95 8.87 0.98
C MET A 60 -2.99 8.02 1.84
N GLY A 61 -1.85 7.60 1.27
CA GLY A 61 -0.77 6.97 2.02
C GLY A 61 -0.19 7.90 3.09
N LEU A 62 0.11 9.15 2.73
CA LEU A 62 0.60 10.16 3.69
C LEU A 62 -0.42 10.44 4.80
N LEU A 63 -1.71 10.55 4.44
CA LEU A 63 -2.79 10.70 5.40
C LEU A 63 -2.86 9.51 6.36
N GLY A 64 -2.80 8.29 5.84
CA GLY A 64 -2.80 7.06 6.64
C GLY A 64 -1.64 7.00 7.63
N ILE A 65 -0.42 7.31 7.19
CA ILE A 65 0.77 7.38 8.06
C ILE A 65 0.56 8.43 9.16
N THR A 66 0.05 9.60 8.80
CA THR A 66 -0.19 10.71 9.75
C THR A 66 -1.21 10.31 10.82
N LEU A 67 -2.32 9.68 10.41
CA LEU A 67 -3.35 9.21 11.34
C LEU A 67 -2.83 8.11 12.26
N ALA A 68 -2.15 7.10 11.69
CA ALA A 68 -1.59 5.99 12.47
C ALA A 68 -0.57 6.50 13.51
N PHE A 69 0.33 7.40 13.11
CA PHE A 69 1.26 8.05 14.02
C PHE A 69 0.53 8.88 15.07
N GLY A 70 -0.42 9.74 14.67
CA GLY A 70 -1.16 10.62 15.57
C GLY A 70 -1.92 9.84 16.64
N VAL A 71 -2.62 8.77 16.26
CA VAL A 71 -3.34 7.90 17.20
C VAL A 71 -2.36 7.17 18.13
N SER A 72 -1.32 6.55 17.57
CA SER A 72 -0.35 5.78 18.37
C SER A 72 0.40 6.68 19.35
N TYR A 73 0.86 7.84 18.91
CA TYR A 73 1.52 8.84 19.74
C TYR A 73 0.56 9.41 20.78
N GLY A 74 -0.68 9.72 20.40
CA GLY A 74 -1.71 10.22 21.31
C GLY A 74 -2.03 9.22 22.42
N LEU A 75 -2.25 7.95 22.07
CA LEU A 75 -2.45 6.86 23.03
C LEU A 75 -1.23 6.69 23.93
N ALA A 76 -0.03 6.62 23.36
CA ALA A 76 1.20 6.50 24.13
C ALA A 76 1.35 7.66 25.13
N ARG A 77 1.03 8.89 24.74
CA ARG A 77 1.07 10.07 25.62
C ARG A 77 0.04 9.97 26.74
N LEU A 78 -1.18 9.53 26.45
CA LEU A 78 -2.22 9.31 27.47
C LEU A 78 -1.80 8.26 28.49
N PHE A 79 -1.22 7.14 28.04
CA PHE A 79 -0.76 6.06 28.92
C PHE A 79 0.56 6.37 29.65
N ARG A 80 1.41 7.27 29.15
CA ARG A 80 2.64 7.68 29.84
C ARG A 80 2.39 8.67 30.99
N GLY A 81 1.21 9.28 31.03
CA GLY A 81 0.77 10.19 32.09
C GLY A 81 -0.18 9.57 33.12
N ALA A 82 -0.43 8.25 33.03
CA ALA A 82 -1.21 7.45 33.99
C ALA A 82 -0.28 6.56 34.83
#